data_AF-A0A127VED2-F1
#
_entry.id   AF-A0A127VED2-F1
#
_cell.length_a   1.000
_cell.length_b   1.000
_cell.length_c   1.000
_cell.angle_alpha   90.00
_cell.angle_beta   90.00
_cell.angle_gamma   90.00
#
_symmetry.space_group_name_H-M   'P 1'
#
loop_
_entity.id
_entity.type
_entity.pdbx_description
1 polymer ?
#
loop_
_entity_poly.entity_id
_entity_poly.type
_entity_poly.pdbx_seq_one_letter_code
_entity_poly.pdbx_strand_id
1 'polypeptide(L)' 'MGLLKTALIGAAVYGAIKYITKKDAFGRSIVDDLQDKAPEWVDKAKRFKDDIEQKYNSELDPYTEVKP' A
#
# COMPACT_ATOMS: atom_id res chain seq x y z
N MET A 1 -8.98 -18.64 -1.60
CA MET A 1 -7.51 -18.80 -1.76
C MET A 1 -6.82 -17.58 -1.15
N GLY A 2 -6.38 -17.63 0.11
CA GLY A 2 -5.92 -16.41 0.83
C GLY A 2 -4.61 -16.52 1.58
N LEU A 3 -4.18 -17.73 1.95
CA LEU A 3 -3.07 -17.93 2.90
C LEU A 3 -1.71 -17.51 2.34
N LEU A 4 -1.45 -17.75 1.04
CA LEU A 4 -0.19 -17.33 0.41
C LEU A 4 -0.12 -15.80 0.26
N LYS A 5 -1.24 -15.13 -0.04
CA LYS A 5 -1.30 -13.67 -0.14
C LYS A 5 -1.11 -13.02 1.22
N THR A 6 -1.74 -13.55 2.28
CA THR A 6 -1.53 -13.06 3.65
C THR A 6 -0.12 -13.37 4.16
N ALA A 7 0.46 -14.52 3.82
CA ALA A 7 1.84 -14.83 4.16
C ALA A 7 2.85 -13.91 3.45
N LEU A 8 2.62 -13.59 2.17
CA LEU A 8 3.44 -12.62 1.43
C LEU A 8 3.35 -11.21 2.03
N ILE A 9 2.13 -10.75 2.34
CA ILE A 9 1.92 -9.45 3.01
C ILE A 9 2.58 -9.47 4.39
N GLY A 10 2.41 -10.55 5.16
CA GLY A 10 3.04 -10.73 6.47
C GLY A 10 4.56 -10.72 6.39
N ALA A 11 5.16 -11.37 5.39
CA ALA A 11 6.60 -11.36 5.16
C ALA A 11 7.12 -9.98 4.72
N ALA A 12 6.38 -9.27 3.87
CA ALA A 12 6.72 -7.92 3.44
C ALA A 12 6.66 -6.93 4.61
N VAL A 13 5.59 -6.99 5.42
CA VAL A 13 5.43 -6.18 6.64
C VAL A 13 6.51 -6.52 7.65
N TYR A 14 6.79 -7.81 7.89
CA TYR A 14 7.86 -8.22 8.80
C TYR A 14 9.24 -7.79 8.30
N GLY A 15 9.49 -7.85 6.99
CA GLY A 15 10.72 -7.35 6.35
C GLY A 15 10.87 -5.85 6.49
N ALA A 16 9.80 -5.09 6.25
CA ALA A 16 9.77 -3.64 6.42
C ALA A 16 10.01 -3.27 7.89
N ILE A 17 9.25 -3.88 8.82
CA ILE A 17 9.43 -3.68 10.27
C ILE A 17 10.85 -4.04 10.66
N LYS A 18 11.37 -5.20 10.27
CA LYS A 18 12.74 -5.64 10.61
C LYS A 18 13.81 -4.73 10.03
N TYR A 19 13.56 -4.08 8.89
CA TYR A 19 14.49 -3.14 8.27
C TYR A 19 14.44 -1.76 8.94
N ILE A 20 13.24 -1.23 9.21
CA ILE A 20 13.06 0.06 9.91
C ILE A 20 13.41 -0.03 11.41
N THR A 21 13.19 -1.18 12.06
CA THR A 21 13.60 -1.44 13.46
C THR A 21 15.02 -1.97 13.56
N LYS A 22 15.68 -2.35 12.45
CA LYS A 22 17.14 -2.44 12.43
C LYS A 22 17.61 -1.01 12.69
N LYS A 23 18.09 -0.81 13.91
CA LYS A 23 18.40 0.47 14.53
C LYS A 23 19.50 1.19 13.74
N ASP A 24 19.11 1.83 12.65
CA ASP A 24 19.90 2.86 12.01
C ASP A 24 19.80 4.14 12.86
N ALA A 25 20.85 4.96 12.83
CA ALA A 25 21.24 5.91 13.86
C ALA A 25 20.29 7.13 14.10
N PHE A 26 19.02 7.06 13.71
CA PHE A 26 18.12 8.22 13.63
C PHE A 26 17.17 8.34 14.82
N GLY A 27 17.71 8.35 16.03
CA GLY A 27 17.00 8.78 17.23
C GLY A 27 16.59 10.27 17.23
N ARG A 28 16.25 10.90 16.10
CA ARG A 28 15.76 12.28 15.98
C ARG A 28 15.16 12.59 14.58
N SER A 29 14.00 13.25 14.56
CA SER A 29 13.29 13.98 13.48
C SER A 29 12.49 13.26 12.37
N ILE A 30 12.89 12.11 11.80
CA ILE A 30 12.16 11.58 10.62
C ILE A 30 10.82 10.91 10.98
N VAL A 31 10.71 10.30 12.17
CA VAL A 31 9.47 9.64 12.62
C VAL A 31 8.39 10.68 12.96
N ASP A 32 8.76 11.80 13.59
CA ASP A 32 7.86 12.94 13.83
C ASP A 32 7.40 13.55 12.50
N ASP A 33 8.31 13.80 11.54
CA ASP A 33 7.95 14.29 10.21
C ASP A 33 7.05 13.31 9.43
N LEU A 34 7.26 11.99 9.58
CA LEU A 34 6.43 10.97 8.97
C LEU A 34 5.06 10.86 9.67
N GLN A 35 5.00 11.16 10.97
CA GLN A 35 3.77 11.15 11.77
C GLN A 35 2.94 12.42 11.52
N ASP A 36 3.57 13.59 11.42
CA ASP A 36 2.92 14.86 11.03
C ASP A 36 2.44 14.82 9.58
N LYS A 37 3.22 14.19 8.68
CA LYS A 37 2.79 13.96 7.29
C LYS A 37 1.97 12.70 7.11
N ALA A 38 1.81 11.84 8.12
CA ALA A 38 1.03 10.60 8.03
C ALA A 38 -0.35 10.80 7.37
N PRO A 39 -1.16 11.83 7.73
CA PRO A 39 -2.42 12.08 7.04
C PRO A 39 -2.25 12.30 5.53
N GLU A 40 -1.24 13.06 5.10
CA GLU A 40 -0.98 13.28 3.66
C GLU A 40 -0.56 11.99 2.94
N TRP A 41 0.16 11.10 3.60
CA TRP A 41 0.57 9.83 3.02
C TRP A 41 -0.60 8.86 2.90
N VAL A 42 -1.49 8.87 3.89
CA VAL A 42 -2.77 8.13 3.84
C VAL A 42 -3.65 8.67 2.72
N ASP A 43 -3.78 9.99 2.58
CA ASP A 43 -4.55 10.61 1.49
C ASP A 43 -3.97 10.30 0.12
N LYS A 44 -2.63 10.38 -0.04
CA LYS A 44 -1.96 10.03 -1.30
C LYS A 44 -2.13 8.54 -1.63
N ALA A 45 -2.00 7.66 -0.64
CA ALA A 45 -2.22 6.23 -0.82
C ALA A 45 -3.68 5.92 -1.19
N LYS A 46 -4.64 6.63 -0.60
CA LYS A 46 -6.06 6.49 -0.91
C LYS A 46 -6.38 6.92 -2.33
N ARG A 47 -5.89 8.10 -2.76
CA ARG A 47 -6.05 8.55 -4.16
C ARG A 47 -5.41 7.60 -5.15
N PHE A 48 -4.22 7.10 -4.86
CA PHE A 48 -3.54 6.13 -5.71
C PHE A 48 -4.30 4.80 -5.81
N LYS A 49 -4.87 4.33 -4.70
CA LYS A 49 -5.77 3.17 -4.69
C LYS A 49 -7.00 3.43 -5.55
N ASP A 50 -7.65 4.58 -5.38
CA ASP A 50 -8.84 4.96 -6.16
C ASP A 50 -8.54 5.07 -7.65
N ASP A 51 -7.38 5.64 -8.04
CA ASP A 51 -6.93 5.70 -9.44
C ASP A 51 -6.68 4.30 -10.02
N ILE A 52 -6.02 3.41 -9.26
CA ILE A 52 -5.80 2.03 -9.69
C ILE A 52 -7.12 1.27 -9.78
N GLU A 53 -8.01 1.45 -8.82
CA GLU A 53 -9.31 0.78 -8.80
C GLU A 53 -10.20 1.28 -9.94
N GLN A 54 -10.20 2.59 -10.22
CA GLN A 54 -10.87 3.15 -11.40
C GLN A 54 -10.28 2.60 -12.69
N LYS A 55 -8.95 2.58 -12.84
CA LYS A 55 -8.31 2.01 -14.04
C LYS A 55 -8.59 0.53 -14.19
N TYR A 56 -8.52 -0.24 -13.12
CA TYR A 56 -8.82 -1.66 -13.12
C TYR A 56 -10.29 -1.92 -13.50
N ASN A 57 -11.23 -1.18 -12.91
CA ASN A 57 -12.64 -1.30 -13.25
C ASN A 57 -12.90 -0.86 -14.70
N SER A 58 -12.26 0.22 -15.16
CA SER A 58 -12.42 0.73 -16.53
C SER A 58 -11.75 -0.15 -17.60
N GLU A 59 -10.62 -0.79 -17.29
CA GLU A 59 -9.92 -1.74 -18.20
C GLU A 59 -10.60 -3.11 -18.24
N LEU A 60 -11.48 -3.44 -17.30
CA LEU A 60 -12.28 -4.67 -17.33
C LEU A 60 -13.60 -4.53 -18.10
N ASP A 61 -14.03 -3.30 -18.42
CA ASP A 61 -15.26 -3.01 -19.18
C ASP A 61 -15.21 -3.14 -20.74
N PRO A 62 -14.12 -3.54 -21.43
CA PRO A 62 -14.23 -3.89 -22.86
C PRO A 62 -14.55 -5.37 -23.15
N TYR A 63 -14.71 -6.23 -22.12
CA TYR A 63 -15.00 -7.67 -22.31
C TYR A 63 -16.29 -8.18 -21.64
N THR A 64 -16.97 -7.35 -20.85
CA THR A 64 -18.22 -7.71 -20.14
C THR A 64 -19.50 -7.29 -20.87
N GLU A 65 -19.42 -6.50 -21.95
CA GLU A 65 -20.60 -6.04 -22.72
C GLU A 65 -21.06 -6.97 -23.85
N VAL A 66 -20.44 -8.14 -24.09
CA VAL A 66 -20.95 -9.11 -25.07
C VAL A 66 -21.82 -10.17 -24.38
N LYS A 67 -23.02 -9.74 -24.00
CA LYS A 67 -24.13 -10.59 -23.55
C LYS A 67 -24.86 -11.22 -24.75
N PRO A 68 -24.94 -12.55 -24.89
CA PRO A 68 -26.12 -13.20 -25.47
C PRO A 68 -27.26 -13.30 -24.45
#